data_AF-A0A7L0SUM9-F1
#
_entry.id   AF-A0A7L0SUM9-F1
#
_cell.length_a   1.000
_cell.length_b   1.000
_cell.length_c   1.000
_cell.angle_alpha   90.00
_cell.angle_beta   90.00
_cell.angle_gamma   90.00
#
_symmetry.space_group_name_H-M   'P 1'
#
loop_
_entity.id
_entity.type
_entity.pdbx_description
1 polymer ?
#
loop_
_entity_poly.entity_id
_entity_poly.type
_entity_poly.pdbx_seq_one_letter_code
_entity_poly.pdbx_strand_id
1 'polypeptide(L)'
;VLAVLGLEAAAPGECELTRLLQDKLQYEMRLQYMKHYFPIDYTVQVQYEEVLRPSNITHLRNRAVSEMALRYLWFHVSSQAMLRIREVLPEKHPSWRYTQELCQLFDALGKEYSKYRQTDVEAVVADLVKLLHSAESRRKAVRPKALLDNCLKVMRMLYRAPCEWGWG
;
A
#
# COMPACT_ATOMS: atom_id res chain seq x y z
N VAL A 1 9.34 32.83 9.74
CA VAL A 1 9.79 32.05 8.57
C VAL A 1 9.24 30.64 8.72
N LEU A 2 8.14 30.33 8.02
CA LEU A 2 7.53 28.99 8.02
C LEU A 2 8.35 28.09 7.11
N ALA A 3 8.98 27.06 7.66
CA ALA A 3 9.66 26.01 6.90
C ALA A 3 8.61 25.17 6.17
N VAL A 4 8.23 25.59 4.96
CA VAL A 4 7.53 24.75 3.98
C VAL A 4 8.51 24.40 2.89
N LEU A 5 9.58 23.66 3.20
CA LEU A 5 10.47 23.12 2.16
C LEU A 5 11.09 21.81 2.64
N GLY A 6 10.46 20.73 2.18
CA GLY A 6 10.87 19.35 2.38
C GLY A 6 9.80 18.37 1.90
N LEU A 7 8.94 18.75 0.94
CA LEU A 7 8.21 17.76 0.18
C LEU A 7 9.26 17.05 -0.67
N GLU A 8 9.79 15.95 -0.15
CA GLU A 8 10.64 15.06 -0.94
C GLU A 8 9.85 14.65 -2.18
N ALA A 9 10.29 15.12 -3.35
CA ALA A 9 9.68 14.73 -4.61
C ALA A 9 9.71 13.20 -4.71
N ALA A 10 8.60 12.61 -5.18
CA ALA A 10 8.58 11.21 -5.50
C ALA A 10 9.31 11.00 -6.84
N ALA A 11 9.97 9.86 -7.00
CA ALA A 11 10.63 9.55 -8.26
C ALA A 11 9.58 9.52 -9.41
N PRO A 12 9.91 9.99 -10.62
CA PRO A 12 8.96 10.00 -11.74
C PRO A 12 8.33 8.63 -12.02
N GLY A 13 9.13 7.55 -11.93
CA GLY A 13 8.65 6.17 -12.09
C GLY A 13 7.66 5.74 -11.01
N GLU A 14 7.86 6.18 -9.75
CA GLU A 14 6.87 5.96 -8.70
C GLU A 14 5.56 6.69 -9.01
N CYS A 15 5.64 7.95 -9.45
CA CYS A 15 4.45 8.75 -9.77
C CYS A 15 3.64 8.16 -10.93
N GLU A 16 4.31 7.62 -11.95
CA GLU A 16 3.66 6.95 -13.08
C GLU A 16 2.92 5.69 -12.61
N LEU A 17 3.62 4.81 -11.89
CA LEU A 17 3.06 3.54 -11.42
C LEU A 17 1.94 3.73 -10.37
N THR A 18 2.09 4.68 -9.47
CA THR A 18 1.06 5.00 -8.47
C THR A 18 -0.17 5.66 -9.09
N ARG A 19 -0.03 6.36 -10.22
CA ARG A 19 -1.17 6.84 -11.03
C ARG A 19 -1.93 5.68 -11.67
N LEU A 20 -1.22 4.71 -12.26
CA LEU A 20 -1.83 3.48 -12.79
C LEU A 20 -2.54 2.68 -11.68
N LEU A 21 -1.92 2.56 -10.50
CA LEU A 21 -2.57 1.97 -9.33
C LEU A 21 -3.82 2.76 -8.93
N GLN A 22 -3.79 4.10 -8.94
CA GLN A 22 -4.97 4.90 -8.61
C GLN A 22 -6.15 4.58 -9.54
N ASP A 23 -5.90 4.44 -10.84
CA ASP A 23 -6.95 4.09 -11.81
C ASP A 23 -7.51 2.70 -11.56
N LYS A 24 -6.66 1.72 -11.23
CA LYS A 24 -7.08 0.37 -10.86
C LYS A 24 -7.76 0.30 -9.48
N LEU A 25 -7.49 1.27 -8.61
CA LEU A 25 -8.06 1.38 -7.27
C LEU A 25 -9.24 2.35 -7.23
N GLN A 26 -9.89 2.68 -8.35
CA GLN A 26 -11.15 3.42 -8.33
C GLN A 26 -12.21 2.73 -7.45
N TYR A 27 -13.18 3.52 -6.98
CA TYR A 27 -14.15 3.04 -5.99
C TYR A 27 -14.97 1.86 -6.53
N GLU A 28 -15.43 1.97 -7.77
CA GLU A 28 -16.22 0.98 -8.48
C GLU A 28 -15.45 -0.34 -8.61
N MET A 29 -14.16 -0.27 -8.95
CA MET A 29 -13.28 -1.43 -9.08
C MET A 29 -13.11 -2.14 -7.73
N ARG A 30 -12.77 -1.39 -6.67
CA ARG A 30 -12.65 -1.96 -5.31
C ARG A 30 -13.97 -2.55 -4.81
N LEU A 31 -15.09 -1.90 -5.10
CA LEU A 31 -16.41 -2.36 -4.71
C LEU A 31 -16.77 -3.68 -5.42
N GLN A 32 -16.61 -3.73 -6.74
CA GLN A 32 -16.93 -4.92 -7.52
C GLN A 32 -16.02 -6.09 -7.14
N TYR A 33 -14.71 -5.90 -7.26
CA TYR A 33 -13.76 -7.01 -7.18
C TYR A 33 -13.44 -7.43 -5.73
N MET A 34 -13.58 -6.57 -4.73
CA MET A 34 -13.24 -6.89 -3.33
C MET A 34 -14.44 -6.95 -2.37
N LYS A 35 -15.66 -6.70 -2.85
CA LYS A 35 -16.88 -6.86 -2.06
C LYS A 35 -17.94 -7.70 -2.79
N HIS A 36 -18.36 -7.34 -4.01
CA HIS A 36 -19.44 -8.07 -4.68
C HIS A 36 -19.06 -9.49 -5.09
N TYR A 37 -17.81 -9.69 -5.50
CA TYR A 37 -17.31 -11.01 -5.88
C TYR A 37 -16.85 -11.88 -4.70
N PHE A 38 -16.92 -11.37 -3.47
CA PHE A 38 -16.62 -12.14 -2.27
C PHE A 38 -17.91 -12.49 -1.53
N PRO A 39 -17.94 -13.61 -0.77
CA PRO A 39 -19.06 -13.91 0.11
C PRO A 39 -19.35 -12.77 1.11
N ILE A 40 -20.61 -12.67 1.55
CA ILE A 40 -21.01 -11.72 2.58
C ILE A 40 -20.16 -11.97 3.83
N ASP A 41 -19.62 -10.91 4.42
CA ASP A 41 -18.73 -10.93 5.59
C ASP A 41 -17.44 -11.75 5.44
N TYR A 42 -17.05 -12.07 4.20
CA TYR A 42 -15.77 -12.71 3.96
C TYR A 42 -14.60 -11.84 4.45
N THR A 43 -13.64 -12.50 5.10
CA THR A 43 -12.41 -11.89 5.61
C THR A 43 -11.20 -12.75 5.27
N VAL A 44 -10.07 -12.07 5.06
CA VAL A 44 -8.76 -12.70 4.97
C VAL A 44 -8.03 -12.54 6.29
N GLN A 45 -7.23 -13.55 6.66
CA GLN A 45 -6.36 -13.47 7.82
C GLN A 45 -5.08 -12.75 7.41
N VAL A 46 -4.81 -11.63 8.08
CA VAL A 46 -3.62 -10.81 7.87
C VAL A 46 -2.90 -10.61 9.20
N GLN A 47 -1.61 -10.31 9.16
CA GLN A 47 -0.87 -9.82 10.31
C GLN A 47 -1.35 -8.42 10.69
N TYR A 48 -1.18 -8.02 11.95
CA TYR A 48 -1.60 -6.70 12.41
C TYR A 48 -0.89 -5.57 11.64
N GLU A 49 0.40 -5.74 11.36
CA GLU A 49 1.25 -4.80 10.63
C GLU A 49 0.88 -4.70 9.13
N GLU A 50 0.18 -5.71 8.58
CA GLU A 50 -0.33 -5.69 7.20
C GLU A 50 -1.55 -4.73 7.04
N VAL A 51 -1.98 -4.04 8.11
CA VAL A 51 -3.09 -3.08 8.11
C VAL A 51 -2.62 -1.65 8.33
N LEU A 52 -2.13 -1.01 7.25
CA LEU A 52 -1.65 0.38 7.29
C LEU A 52 -2.75 1.40 7.00
N ARG A 53 -3.12 2.23 7.99
CA ARG A 53 -4.15 3.28 7.88
C ARG A 53 -3.52 4.68 7.85
N PRO A 54 -4.24 5.72 7.39
CA PRO A 54 -3.76 7.11 7.47
C PRO A 54 -3.36 7.58 8.88
N SER A 55 -3.98 7.03 9.93
CA SER A 55 -3.61 7.32 11.32
C SER A 55 -2.22 6.78 11.67
N ASN A 56 -1.82 5.63 11.13
CA ASN A 56 -0.48 5.08 11.30
C ASN A 56 0.56 6.01 10.66
N ILE A 57 0.29 6.49 9.44
CA ILE A 57 1.16 7.44 8.73
C ILE A 57 1.31 8.74 9.53
N THR A 58 0.20 9.32 9.98
CA THR A 58 0.21 10.55 10.78
C THR A 58 1.06 10.38 12.05
N HIS A 59 0.90 9.25 12.73
CA HIS A 59 1.67 8.94 13.93
C HIS A 59 3.17 8.78 13.64
N LEU A 60 3.56 8.16 12.52
CA LEU A 60 4.97 8.02 12.13
C LEU A 60 5.57 9.37 11.69
N ARG A 61 4.83 10.20 10.96
CA ARG A 61 5.24 11.59 10.63
C ARG A 61 5.53 12.40 11.88
N ASN A 62 4.70 12.27 12.91
CA ASN A 62 4.90 12.94 14.21
C ASN A 62 6.16 12.46 14.94
N ARG A 63 6.74 11.32 14.54
CA ARG A 63 8.02 10.78 15.02
C ARG A 63 9.17 11.07 14.06
N ALA A 64 9.01 12.05 13.17
CA ALA A 64 10.00 12.50 12.20
C ALA A 64 10.48 11.40 11.22
N VAL A 65 9.62 10.45 10.86
CA VAL A 65 9.89 9.52 9.76
C VAL A 65 9.74 10.25 8.42
N SER A 66 10.73 10.10 7.54
CA SER A 66 10.77 10.69 6.19
C SER A 66 9.60 10.27 5.31
N GLU A 67 9.24 11.12 4.34
CA GLU A 67 8.21 10.77 3.36
C GLU A 67 8.66 9.59 2.48
N MET A 68 9.95 9.54 2.13
CA MET A 68 10.52 8.38 1.43
C MET A 68 10.29 7.07 2.19
N ALA A 69 10.61 7.01 3.48
CA ALA A 69 10.41 5.79 4.26
C ALA A 69 8.93 5.45 4.50
N LEU A 70 8.05 6.46 4.57
CA LEU A 70 6.60 6.22 4.63
C LEU A 70 6.06 5.61 3.33
N ARG A 71 6.55 6.07 2.17
CA ARG A 71 6.24 5.49 0.85
C ARG A 71 6.76 4.05 0.76
N TYR A 72 8.00 3.83 1.20
CA TYR A 72 8.59 2.49 1.30
C TYR A 72 7.73 1.55 2.18
N LEU A 73 7.34 2.01 3.37
CA LEU A 73 6.45 1.25 4.26
C LEU A 73 5.11 0.94 3.59
N TRP A 74 4.49 1.94 2.97
CA TRP A 74 3.23 1.77 2.25
C TRP A 74 3.32 0.72 1.15
N PHE A 75 4.39 0.75 0.36
CA PHE A 75 4.65 -0.22 -0.69
C PHE A 75 4.70 -1.64 -0.12
N HIS A 76 5.54 -1.86 0.90
CA HIS A 76 5.71 -3.19 1.50
C HIS A 76 4.42 -3.71 2.12
N VAL A 77 3.72 -2.89 2.91
CA VAL A 77 2.45 -3.32 3.53
C VAL A 77 1.37 -3.59 2.48
N SER A 78 1.25 -2.73 1.47
CA SER A 78 0.19 -2.88 0.45
C SER A 78 0.45 -4.05 -0.48
N SER A 79 1.72 -4.27 -0.87
CA SER A 79 2.13 -5.44 -1.65
C SER A 79 1.84 -6.73 -0.88
N GLN A 80 2.23 -6.78 0.39
CA GLN A 80 1.97 -7.94 1.25
C GLN A 80 0.46 -8.19 1.43
N ALA A 81 -0.33 -7.15 1.68
CA ALA A 81 -1.79 -7.27 1.77
C ALA A 81 -2.40 -7.80 0.46
N MET A 82 -1.84 -7.43 -0.70
CA MET A 82 -2.27 -7.97 -1.99
C MET A 82 -1.95 -9.44 -2.16
N LEU A 83 -0.78 -9.89 -1.71
CA LEU A 83 -0.41 -11.30 -1.72
C LEU A 83 -1.39 -12.11 -0.85
N ARG A 84 -1.75 -11.61 0.35
CA ARG A 84 -2.76 -12.26 1.22
C ARG A 84 -4.12 -12.41 0.56
N ILE A 85 -4.57 -11.39 -0.18
CA ILE A 85 -5.82 -11.49 -0.95
C ILE A 85 -5.67 -12.55 -2.04
N ARG A 86 -4.54 -12.58 -2.75
CA ARG A 86 -4.34 -13.50 -3.88
C ARG A 86 -4.19 -14.96 -3.44
N GLU A 87 -3.58 -15.20 -2.27
CA GLU A 87 -3.42 -16.54 -1.67
C GLU A 87 -4.75 -17.29 -1.51
N VAL A 88 -5.85 -16.57 -1.32
CA VAL A 88 -7.18 -17.17 -1.12
C VAL A 88 -8.04 -17.23 -2.38
N LEU A 89 -7.56 -16.67 -3.50
CA LEU A 89 -8.31 -16.64 -4.75
C LEU A 89 -7.91 -17.81 -5.65
N PRO A 90 -8.82 -18.68 -6.06
CA PRO A 90 -8.54 -19.63 -7.14
C PRO A 90 -8.43 -18.90 -8.48
N GLU A 91 -7.71 -19.46 -9.45
CA GLU A 91 -7.51 -18.84 -10.78
C GLU A 91 -8.81 -18.52 -11.51
N LYS A 92 -9.86 -19.33 -11.30
CA LYS A 92 -11.18 -19.14 -11.89
C LYS A 92 -12.01 -18.04 -11.22
N HIS A 93 -11.54 -17.49 -10.10
CA HIS A 93 -12.25 -16.44 -9.39
C HIS A 93 -12.32 -15.15 -10.24
N PRO A 94 -13.46 -14.47 -10.31
CA PRO A 94 -13.62 -13.29 -11.17
C PRO A 94 -12.70 -12.11 -10.79
N SER A 95 -12.22 -12.06 -9.54
CA SER A 95 -11.21 -11.08 -9.09
C SER A 95 -9.76 -11.49 -9.34
N TRP A 96 -9.49 -12.71 -9.84
CA TRP A 96 -8.13 -13.20 -10.04
C TRP A 96 -7.32 -12.29 -10.96
N ARG A 97 -7.82 -12.01 -12.16
CA ARG A 97 -7.15 -11.13 -13.13
C ARG A 97 -6.93 -9.72 -12.58
N TYR A 98 -7.93 -9.15 -11.91
CA TYR A 98 -7.82 -7.83 -11.29
C TYR A 98 -6.69 -7.80 -10.24
N THR A 99 -6.63 -8.79 -9.35
CA THR A 99 -5.54 -8.87 -8.36
C THR A 99 -4.19 -9.16 -8.99
N GLN A 100 -4.13 -9.91 -10.10
CA GLN A 100 -2.90 -10.13 -10.86
C GLN A 100 -2.34 -8.83 -11.44
N GLU A 101 -3.18 -7.99 -12.04
CA GLU A 101 -2.77 -6.69 -12.58
C GLU A 101 -2.26 -5.76 -11.47
N LEU A 102 -2.89 -5.77 -10.29
CA LEU A 102 -2.39 -5.04 -9.12
C LEU A 102 -1.02 -5.55 -8.65
N CYS A 103 -0.83 -6.87 -8.55
CA CYS A 103 0.47 -7.45 -8.20
C CYS A 103 1.56 -7.03 -9.20
N GLN A 104 1.28 -7.03 -10.50
CA GLN A 104 2.24 -6.60 -11.52
C GLN A 104 2.65 -5.13 -11.35
N LEU A 105 1.72 -4.25 -10.99
CA LEU A 105 2.03 -2.85 -10.68
C LEU A 105 2.88 -2.72 -9.40
N PHE A 106 2.61 -3.53 -8.38
CA PHE A 106 3.47 -3.59 -7.19
C PHE A 106 4.86 -4.15 -7.52
N ASP A 107 4.97 -5.17 -8.36
CA ASP A 107 6.27 -5.70 -8.80
C ASP A 107 7.08 -4.63 -9.55
N ALA A 108 6.42 -3.84 -10.39
CA ALA A 108 7.04 -2.71 -11.07
C ALA A 108 7.49 -1.63 -10.07
N LEU A 109 6.67 -1.29 -9.07
CA LEU A 109 7.08 -0.38 -7.99
C LEU A 109 8.26 -0.93 -7.20
N GLY A 110 8.30 -2.24 -6.94
CA GLY A 110 9.42 -2.88 -6.26
C GLY A 110 10.76 -2.69 -7.01
N LYS A 111 10.74 -2.63 -8.34
CA LYS A 111 11.91 -2.29 -9.16
C LYS A 111 12.31 -0.83 -9.07
N GLU A 112 11.38 0.08 -8.82
CA GLU A 112 11.71 1.48 -8.52
C GLU A 112 12.33 1.57 -7.12
N TYR A 113 11.75 0.89 -6.13
CA TYR A 113 12.25 0.91 -4.76
C TYR A 113 13.61 0.23 -4.57
N SER A 114 13.95 -0.75 -5.40
CA SER A 114 15.27 -1.41 -5.35
C SER A 114 16.43 -0.49 -5.72
N LYS A 115 16.14 0.69 -6.29
CA LYS A 115 17.14 1.73 -6.60
C LYS A 115 17.56 2.53 -5.36
N TYR A 116 16.77 2.53 -4.29
CA TYR A 116 17.13 3.18 -3.02
C TYR A 116 18.12 2.34 -2.22
N ARG A 117 18.99 3.01 -1.45
CA ARG A 117 19.88 2.29 -0.53
C ARG A 117 19.09 1.98 0.73
N GLN A 118 19.24 0.76 1.26
CA GLN A 118 18.55 0.38 2.51
C GLN A 118 18.94 1.27 3.70
N THR A 119 20.12 1.90 3.65
CA THR A 119 20.57 2.89 4.65
C THR A 119 19.74 4.16 4.68
N ASP A 120 18.96 4.41 3.63
CA ASP A 120 18.14 5.62 3.49
C ASP A 120 16.77 5.45 4.18
N VAL A 121 16.45 4.23 4.66
CA VAL A 121 15.22 3.92 5.39
C VAL A 121 15.50 3.93 6.89
N GLU A 122 14.76 4.76 7.64
CA GLU A 122 14.91 4.83 9.09
C GLU A 122 14.64 3.46 9.75
N ALA A 123 15.42 3.13 10.78
CA ALA A 123 15.38 1.84 11.45
C ALA A 123 13.98 1.44 11.93
N VAL A 124 13.17 2.40 12.39
CA VAL A 124 11.78 2.16 12.81
C VAL A 124 10.92 1.61 11.68
N VAL A 125 11.12 2.07 10.45
CA VAL A 125 10.39 1.55 9.28
C VAL A 125 10.95 0.21 8.85
N ALA A 126 12.28 0.06 8.83
CA ALA A 126 12.92 -1.21 8.51
C ALA A 126 12.45 -2.33 9.45
N ASP A 127 12.32 -2.05 10.75
CA ASP A 127 11.83 -3.01 11.74
C ASP A 127 10.36 -3.34 11.55
N LEU A 128 9.51 -2.35 11.23
CA LEU A 128 8.10 -2.60 10.86
C LEU A 128 7.98 -3.50 9.62
N VAL A 129 8.82 -3.29 8.61
CA VAL A 129 8.84 -4.13 7.40
C VAL A 129 9.28 -5.56 7.73
N LYS A 130 10.28 -5.75 8.60
CA LYS A 130 10.65 -7.09 9.08
C LYS A 130 9.49 -7.79 9.78
N LEU A 131 8.70 -7.06 10.57
CA LEU A 131 7.56 -7.63 11.29
C LEU A 131 6.49 -8.21 10.35
N LEU A 132 6.32 -7.69 9.12
CA LEU A 132 5.40 -8.25 8.11
C LEU A 132 5.69 -9.71 7.76
N HIS A 133 6.93 -10.15 7.95
CA HIS A 133 7.37 -11.51 7.67
C HIS A 133 7.53 -12.36 8.93
N SER A 134 7.24 -11.81 10.11
CA SER A 134 7.31 -12.54 11.37
C SER A 134 6.16 -13.53 11.50
N ALA A 135 6.48 -14.78 11.81
CA ALA A 135 5.49 -15.81 12.11
C ALA A 135 4.79 -15.59 13.47
N GLU A 136 5.38 -14.77 14.34
CA GLU A 136 4.88 -14.49 15.69
C GLU A 136 3.90 -13.30 15.74
N SER A 137 3.68 -12.62 14.61
CA SER A 137 2.75 -11.48 14.58
C SER A 137 1.30 -11.92 14.83
N ARG A 138 0.59 -11.09 15.60
CA ARG A 138 -0.84 -11.27 15.87
C ARG A 138 -1.62 -11.17 14.56
N ARG A 139 -2.50 -12.14 14.33
CA ARG A 139 -3.38 -12.14 13.16
C ARG A 139 -4.69 -11.42 13.43
N LYS A 140 -5.27 -10.86 12.38
CA LYS A 140 -6.59 -10.21 12.39
C LYS A 140 -7.35 -10.54 11.12
N ALA A 141 -8.65 -10.78 11.27
CA ALA A 141 -9.59 -10.92 10.17
C ALA A 141 -9.91 -9.53 9.58
N VAL A 142 -9.68 -9.34 8.28
CA VAL A 142 -9.96 -8.07 7.58
C VAL A 142 -10.66 -8.35 6.26
N ARG A 143 -11.66 -7.53 5.91
CA ARG A 143 -12.33 -7.62 4.61
C ARG A 143 -11.36 -7.21 3.49
N PRO A 144 -11.27 -7.93 2.35
CA PRO A 144 -10.38 -7.58 1.22
C PRO A 144 -10.54 -6.13 0.77
N LYS A 145 -11.79 -5.63 0.67
CA LYS A 145 -12.04 -4.24 0.29
C LYS A 145 -11.40 -3.23 1.26
N ALA A 146 -11.37 -3.52 2.56
CA ALA A 146 -10.79 -2.62 3.54
C ALA A 146 -9.27 -2.50 3.39
N LEU A 147 -8.59 -3.58 2.98
CA LEU A 147 -7.15 -3.55 2.66
C LEU A 147 -6.88 -2.63 1.46
N LEU A 148 -7.66 -2.76 0.38
CA LEU A 148 -7.53 -1.86 -0.78
C LEU A 148 -7.94 -0.41 -0.49
N ASP A 149 -8.97 -0.21 0.35
CA ASP A 149 -9.37 1.13 0.78
C ASP A 149 -8.25 1.82 1.56
N ASN A 150 -7.57 1.08 2.44
CA ASN A 150 -6.40 1.56 3.16
C ASN A 150 -5.24 1.87 2.22
N CYS A 151 -4.91 0.93 1.31
CA CYS A 151 -3.89 1.11 0.28
C CYS A 151 -4.07 2.44 -0.49
N LEU A 152 -5.27 2.68 -1.04
CA LEU A 152 -5.54 3.91 -1.80
C LEU A 152 -5.47 5.16 -0.94
N LYS A 153 -6.04 5.14 0.26
CA LYS A 153 -6.08 6.32 1.14
C LYS A 153 -4.67 6.74 1.55
N VAL A 154 -3.83 5.77 1.93
CA VAL A 154 -2.44 6.01 2.28
C VAL A 154 -1.64 6.45 1.05
N MET A 155 -1.80 5.78 -0.10
CA MET A 155 -1.14 6.18 -1.34
C MET A 155 -1.45 7.65 -1.69
N ARG A 156 -2.72 8.05 -1.68
CA ARG A 156 -3.12 9.45 -1.93
C ARG A 156 -2.52 10.43 -0.92
N MET A 157 -2.40 10.03 0.36
CA MET A 157 -1.79 10.85 1.41
C MET A 157 -0.28 11.06 1.20
N LEU A 158 0.41 10.10 0.57
CA LEU A 158 1.86 10.12 0.36
C LEU A 158 2.27 10.64 -1.02
N TYR A 159 1.40 10.52 -2.03
CA TYR A 159 1.73 10.79 -3.43
C TYR A 159 0.98 11.95 -4.07
N ARG A 160 -0.16 12.41 -3.51
CA ARG A 160 -0.96 13.48 -4.16
C ARG A 160 -0.16 14.76 -4.39
N ALA A 161 0.52 15.26 -3.35
CA ALA A 161 1.34 16.46 -3.45
C ALA A 161 2.61 16.26 -4.31
N PRO A 162 3.47 15.25 -4.04
CA PRO A 162 4.74 15.10 -4.76
C PRO A 162 4.60 14.65 -6.22
N CYS A 163 3.45 14.11 -6.63
CA CYS A 163 3.18 13.70 -8.02
C CYS A 163 2.15 14.60 -8.73
N GLU A 164 1.78 15.72 -8.10
CA GLU A 164 0.84 16.71 -8.64
C GLU A 164 -0.46 16.08 -9.15
N TRP A 165 -1.03 15.14 -8.39
CA TRP A 165 -2.30 14.53 -8.76
C TRP A 165 -3.42 15.56 -8.66
N GLY A 166 -4.09 15.83 -9.78
CA GLY A 166 -5.29 16.65 -9.81
C GLY A 166 -6.39 16.12 -8.87
N TRP A 167 -7.31 17.01 -8.49
CA TRP A 167 -8.50 16.68 -7.70
C TRP A 167 -9.53 15.94 -8.58
N GLY A 168 -9.21 14.71 -8.98
CA GLY A 168 -10.15 13.79 -9.64
C GLY A 168 -11.00 13.02 -8.63
#